data_AF-N2A090-F1
#
_entry.id   AF-N2A090-F1
#
_cell.length_a   1.000
_cell.length_b   1.000
_cell.length_c   1.000
_cell.angle_alpha   90.00
_cell.angle_beta   90.00
_cell.angle_gamma   90.00
#
_symmetry.space_group_name_H-M   'P 1'
#
loop_
_entity.id
_entity.type
_entity.pdbx_description
1 polymer ?
#
loop_
_entity_poly.entity_id
_entity_poly.type
_entity_poly.pdbx_seq_one_letter_code
_entity_poly.pdbx_strand_id
1 'polypeptide(L)'
;MSRTCIGNHSGIIQKLIEQFHMDEKKVITFKKENIGSLHFGNTEGSNTLEGQDILVVGTPYHAEFLYKLAALEMGVDFDGKEKMKPQIVTHNGYRFWFTTFENEGLRDIHFWMLESELEQAVGRARLLRNACEVHLFVLLRRLF
;
A
#
# COMPACT_ATOMS: atom_id res chain seq x y z
N MET A 1 -4.53 0.08 6.22
CA MET A 1 -5.99 -0.18 6.27
C MET A 1 -6.44 -0.82 4.95
N SER A 2 -7.27 -1.85 4.95
CA SER A 2 -7.75 -2.43 3.67
C SER A 2 -8.83 -1.55 3.03
N ARG A 3 -9.07 -1.75 1.73
CA ARG A 3 -10.19 -1.11 1.00
C ARG A 3 -11.53 -1.30 1.71
N THR A 4 -11.81 -2.53 2.17
CA THR A 4 -13.04 -2.86 2.88
C THR A 4 -13.12 -2.15 4.23
N CYS A 5 -12.00 -2.04 4.97
CA CYS A 5 -11.98 -1.30 6.23
C CYS A 5 -12.32 0.18 6.04
N ILE A 6 -11.76 0.82 5.00
CA ILE A 6 -12.04 2.22 4.67
C ILE A 6 -13.50 2.38 4.24
N GLY A 7 -14.01 1.50 3.37
CA GLY A 7 -15.40 1.54 2.92
C GLY A 7 -16.42 1.34 4.05
N ASN A 8 -16.10 0.54 5.07
CA ASN A 8 -16.96 0.33 6.23
C ASN A 8 -16.90 1.47 7.26
N HIS A 9 -15.89 2.34 7.21
CA HIS A 9 -15.73 3.48 8.11
C HIS A 9 -15.70 4.77 7.28
N SER A 10 -16.87 5.17 6.79
CA SER A 10 -17.02 6.40 6.01
C SER A 10 -16.44 7.60 6.77
N GLY A 11 -15.63 8.41 6.06
CA GLY A 11 -14.98 9.59 6.63
C GLY A 11 -13.71 9.32 7.46
N ILE A 12 -13.20 8.08 7.54
CA ILE A 12 -11.95 7.82 8.26
C ILE A 12 -10.76 8.57 7.64
N ILE A 13 -10.71 8.70 6.31
CA ILE A 13 -9.67 9.46 5.63
C ILE A 13 -9.83 10.95 5.95
N GLN A 14 -11.06 11.49 5.94
CA GLN A 14 -11.31 12.88 6.28
C GLN A 14 -10.84 13.21 7.71
N LYS A 15 -11.12 12.32 8.67
CA LYS A 15 -10.64 12.49 10.05
C LYS A 15 -9.12 12.52 10.14
N LEU A 16 -8.42 11.70 9.34
CA LEU A 16 -6.95 11.74 9.28
C LEU A 16 -6.46 13.05 8.64
N ILE A 17 -7.12 13.51 7.57
CA ILE A 17 -6.80 14.80 6.94
C ILE A 17 -6.93 15.94 7.94
N GLU A 18 -8.03 15.98 8.69
CA GLU A 18 -8.27 16.99 9.75
C GLU A 18 -7.25 16.87 10.88
N GLN A 19 -6.99 15.65 11.38
CA GLN A 19 -6.08 15.41 12.48
C GLN A 19 -4.65 15.86 12.17
N PHE A 20 -4.19 15.64 10.94
CA PHE A 20 -2.83 15.99 10.49
C PHE A 20 -2.78 17.32 9.73
N HIS A 21 -3.87 18.08 9.67
CA HIS A 21 -3.96 19.38 9.00
C HIS A 21 -3.50 19.35 7.52
N MET A 22 -3.89 18.30 6.80
CA MET A 22 -3.46 18.04 5.42
C MET A 22 -4.40 18.66 4.38
N ASP A 23 -3.86 19.01 3.20
CA ASP A 23 -4.67 19.30 2.01
C ASP A 23 -5.00 17.97 1.30
N GLU A 24 -6.24 17.77 0.87
CA GLU A 24 -6.68 16.61 0.09
C GLU A 24 -5.78 16.33 -1.13
N LYS A 25 -5.21 17.37 -1.75
CA LYS A 25 -4.27 17.23 -2.87
C LYS A 25 -2.95 16.55 -2.50
N LYS A 26 -2.60 16.52 -1.21
CA LYS A 26 -1.40 15.88 -0.65
C LYS A 26 -1.69 14.49 -0.07
N VAL A 27 -2.89 13.97 -0.30
CA VAL A 27 -3.30 12.63 0.14
C VAL A 27 -3.17 11.64 -1.01
N ILE A 28 -2.59 10.47 -0.72
CA ILE A 28 -2.54 9.34 -1.65
C ILE A 28 -3.34 8.19 -1.03
N THR A 29 -4.39 7.77 -1.72
CA THR A 29 -5.28 6.67 -1.31
C THR A 29 -5.81 5.91 -2.52
N PHE A 30 -6.87 5.12 -2.38
CA PHE A 30 -7.51 4.42 -3.49
C PHE A 30 -8.26 5.39 -4.41
N LYS A 31 -8.17 5.17 -5.73
CA LYS A 31 -8.88 5.95 -6.76
C LYS A 31 -10.37 6.14 -6.48
N LYS A 32 -11.02 5.13 -5.89
CA LYS A 32 -12.45 5.15 -5.56
C LYS A 32 -12.82 6.23 -4.55
N GLU A 33 -11.89 6.60 -3.65
CA GLU A 33 -12.13 7.63 -2.64
C GLU A 33 -12.23 9.03 -3.25
N ASN A 34 -11.70 9.21 -4.48
CA ASN A 34 -11.76 10.47 -5.22
C ASN A 34 -11.18 11.67 -4.44
N ILE A 35 -10.09 11.43 -3.70
CA ILE A 35 -9.35 12.42 -2.91
C ILE A 35 -8.02 12.69 -3.62
N GLY A 36 -7.72 13.97 -3.83
CA GLY A 36 -6.47 14.40 -4.48
C GLY A 36 -6.38 14.00 -5.96
N SER A 37 -5.23 14.29 -6.58
CA SER A 37 -4.96 13.94 -7.98
C SER A 37 -4.15 12.66 -8.15
N LEU A 38 -3.43 12.23 -7.11
CA LEU A 38 -2.60 11.02 -7.10
C LEU A 38 -3.27 9.93 -6.26
N HIS A 39 -3.15 8.69 -6.73
CA HIS A 39 -3.71 7.52 -6.06
C HIS A 39 -2.83 6.30 -6.33
N PHE A 40 -3.03 5.23 -5.58
CA PHE A 40 -2.40 3.93 -5.83
C PHE A 40 -2.58 3.51 -7.30
N GLY A 41 -1.49 3.07 -7.95
CA GLY A 41 -1.40 2.78 -9.38
C GLY A 41 -1.25 3.99 -10.31
N ASN A 42 -1.20 5.22 -9.80
CA ASN A 42 -0.95 6.46 -10.57
C ASN A 42 -0.03 7.42 -9.79
N THR A 43 1.01 6.87 -9.16
CA THR A 43 2.05 7.63 -8.46
C THR A 43 3.29 7.86 -9.33
N GLU A 44 3.39 7.20 -10.49
CA GLU A 44 4.54 7.33 -11.37
C GLU A 44 4.47 8.62 -12.21
N GLY A 45 5.64 9.21 -12.50
CA GLY A 45 5.76 10.34 -13.42
C GLY A 45 5.33 11.72 -12.90
N SER A 46 4.83 11.83 -11.65
CA SER A 46 4.47 13.12 -11.05
C SER A 46 5.49 13.60 -10.00
N ASN A 47 5.82 14.90 -10.06
CA ASN A 47 6.66 15.63 -9.10
C ASN A 47 5.86 16.61 -8.23
N THR A 48 4.54 16.62 -8.32
CA THR A 48 3.70 17.64 -7.68
C THR A 48 3.74 17.65 -6.15
N LEU A 49 4.22 16.57 -5.53
CA LEU A 49 4.31 16.41 -4.07
C LEU A 49 5.75 16.47 -3.53
N GLU A 50 6.72 16.85 -4.36
CA GLU A 50 8.12 16.96 -3.93
C GLU A 50 8.28 17.98 -2.81
N GLY A 51 8.93 17.57 -1.71
CA GLY A 51 9.18 18.43 -0.56
C GLY A 51 7.93 18.86 0.22
N GLN A 52 6.79 18.21 -0.04
CA GLN A 52 5.55 18.43 0.69
C GLN A 52 5.34 17.35 1.75
N ASP A 53 4.71 17.72 2.86
CA ASP A 53 4.14 16.74 3.77
C ASP A 53 3.01 16.00 3.06
N ILE A 54 2.98 14.67 3.14
CA ILE A 54 1.96 13.85 2.47
C ILE A 54 1.34 12.82 3.41
N LEU A 55 0.08 12.49 3.13
CA LEU A 55 -0.69 11.48 3.87
C LEU A 55 -0.98 10.30 2.94
N VAL A 56 -0.40 9.13 3.26
CA VAL A 56 -0.58 7.91 2.48
C VAL A 56 -1.45 6.94 3.28
N VAL A 57 -2.64 6.63 2.75
CA VAL A 57 -3.65 5.86 3.47
C VAL A 57 -4.12 4.68 2.64
N GLY A 58 -3.92 3.47 3.17
CA GLY A 58 -4.46 2.25 2.57
C GLY A 58 -3.40 1.21 2.23
N THR A 59 -3.84 -0.02 2.01
CA THR A 59 -2.98 -1.16 1.67
C THR A 59 -3.38 -1.65 0.28
N PRO A 60 -2.57 -1.39 -0.75
CA PRO A 60 -2.94 -1.69 -2.12
C PRO A 60 -2.79 -3.18 -2.41
N TYR A 61 -3.94 -3.83 -2.58
CA TYR A 61 -4.03 -5.19 -3.09
C TYR A 61 -4.29 -5.14 -4.59
N HIS A 62 -3.55 -5.97 -5.32
CA HIS A 62 -3.84 -6.31 -6.71
C HIS A 62 -4.75 -7.54 -6.78
N ALA A 63 -5.26 -7.82 -7.98
CA ALA A 63 -5.97 -9.06 -8.22
C ALA A 63 -5.01 -10.25 -8.11
N GLU A 64 -5.47 -11.37 -7.54
CA GLU A 64 -4.64 -12.56 -7.27
C GLU A 64 -3.85 -13.05 -8.48
N PHE A 65 -4.44 -12.95 -9.68
CA PHE A 65 -3.79 -13.43 -10.91
C PHE A 65 -2.52 -12.65 -11.24
N LEU A 66 -2.37 -11.39 -10.81
CA LEU A 66 -1.17 -10.59 -11.05
C LEU A 66 0.02 -11.13 -10.26
N TYR A 67 -0.19 -11.52 -8.99
CA TYR A 67 0.85 -12.15 -8.18
C TYR A 67 1.27 -13.50 -8.77
N LYS A 68 0.29 -14.28 -9.24
CA LYS A 68 0.55 -15.57 -9.91
C LYS A 68 1.31 -15.40 -11.22
N LEU A 69 0.98 -14.38 -12.01
CA LEU A 69 1.70 -14.09 -13.24
C LEU A 69 3.16 -13.69 -12.96
N ALA A 70 3.39 -12.84 -11.96
CA ALA A 70 4.73 -12.48 -11.51
C ALA A 70 5.52 -13.70 -11.00
N ALA A 71 4.86 -14.60 -10.26
CA ALA A 71 5.46 -15.83 -9.78
C ALA A 71 5.87 -16.79 -10.91
N LEU A 72 5.03 -16.94 -11.94
CA LEU A 72 5.39 -17.72 -13.13
C LEU A 72 6.62 -17.13 -13.83
N GLU A 73 6.66 -15.81 -14.00
CA GLU A 73 7.81 -15.13 -14.63
C GLU A 73 9.10 -15.29 -13.81
N MET A 74 8.98 -15.28 -12.47
CA MET A 74 10.10 -15.49 -11.56
C MET A 74 10.49 -16.97 -11.36
N GLY A 75 9.80 -17.91 -12.01
CA GLY A 75 10.08 -19.34 -11.88
C GLY A 75 9.72 -19.94 -10.51
N VAL A 76 8.80 -19.31 -9.78
CA VAL A 76 8.29 -19.81 -8.50
C VAL A 76 7.24 -20.88 -8.75
N ASP A 77 7.38 -22.03 -8.09
CA ASP A 77 6.40 -23.12 -8.15
C ASP A 77 5.26 -22.91 -7.13
N PHE A 78 4.02 -23.04 -7.60
CA PHE A 78 2.82 -22.83 -6.79
C PHE A 78 1.59 -23.53 -7.38
N ASP A 79 0.56 -23.76 -6.55
CA ASP A 79 -0.74 -24.27 -7.04
C ASP A 79 -1.55 -23.14 -7.69
N GLY A 80 -1.81 -23.26 -8.99
CA GLY A 80 -2.63 -22.31 -9.75
C GLY A 80 -4.04 -22.08 -9.17
N LYS A 81 -4.58 -23.03 -8.39
CA LYS A 81 -5.88 -22.92 -7.72
C LYS A 81 -5.82 -22.25 -6.35
N GLU A 82 -4.62 -22.00 -5.81
CA GLU A 82 -4.43 -21.38 -4.51
C GLU A 82 -5.12 -20.02 -4.42
N LYS A 83 -5.69 -19.71 -3.27
CA LYS A 83 -6.40 -18.45 -3.00
C LYS A 83 -5.82 -17.79 -1.78
N MET A 84 -5.85 -16.46 -1.76
CA MET A 84 -5.42 -15.71 -0.59
C MET A 84 -6.40 -15.96 0.55
N LYS A 85 -5.88 -16.22 1.75
CA LYS A 85 -6.68 -16.43 2.96
C LYS A 85 -6.11 -15.60 4.12
N PRO A 86 -6.96 -15.16 5.07
CA PRO A 86 -6.48 -14.57 6.31
C PRO A 86 -5.66 -15.60 7.10
N GLN A 87 -4.42 -15.24 7.43
CA GLN A 87 -3.52 -16.09 8.21
C GLN A 87 -2.54 -15.23 9.02
N ILE A 88 -1.89 -15.84 10.01
CA ILE A 88 -0.82 -15.18 10.76
C ILE A 88 0.48 -15.43 10.01
N VAL A 89 1.16 -14.34 9.64
CA VAL A 89 2.42 -14.38 8.90
C VAL A 89 3.51 -13.68 9.68
N THR A 90 4.76 -14.09 9.42
CA THR A 90 5.94 -13.41 9.91
C THR A 90 6.64 -12.77 8.71
N HIS A 91 6.76 -11.45 8.71
CA HIS A 91 7.41 -10.68 7.65
C HIS A 91 8.27 -9.60 8.28
N ASN A 92 9.53 -9.45 7.83
CA ASN A 92 10.49 -8.48 8.37
C ASN A 92 10.60 -8.47 9.91
N GLY A 93 10.54 -9.64 10.55
CA GLY A 93 10.65 -9.79 12.01
C GLY A 93 9.36 -9.49 12.79
N TYR A 94 8.25 -9.18 12.11
CA TYR A 94 6.96 -8.91 12.74
C TYR A 94 5.94 -10.00 12.43
N ARG A 95 5.13 -10.36 13.44
CA ARG A 95 4.06 -11.34 13.31
C ARG A 95 2.69 -10.67 13.39
N PHE A 96 1.87 -10.83 12.35
CA PHE A 96 0.56 -10.17 12.27
C PHE A 96 -0.44 -10.97 11.41
N TRP A 97 -1.72 -10.63 11.55
CA TRP A 97 -2.79 -11.16 10.71
C TRP A 97 -2.79 -10.46 9.35
N PHE A 98 -2.73 -11.24 8.28
CA PHE A 98 -2.73 -10.73 6.91
C PHE A 98 -3.42 -11.71 5.95
N THR A 99 -4.13 -11.16 4.96
CA THR A 99 -4.72 -11.98 3.89
C THR A 99 -3.69 -12.18 2.78
N THR A 100 -3.14 -13.39 2.65
CA THR A 100 -2.08 -13.71 1.67
C THR A 100 -2.09 -15.20 1.32
N PHE A 101 -1.16 -15.61 0.45
CA PHE A 101 -0.94 -17.00 0.01
C PHE A 101 -0.26 -17.82 1.11
N GLU A 102 -0.58 -19.11 1.16
CA GLU A 102 0.07 -20.11 2.01
C GLU A 102 1.46 -20.46 1.45
N ASN A 103 1.59 -20.54 0.12
CA ASN A 103 2.88 -20.69 -0.55
C ASN A 103 3.80 -19.51 -0.27
N GLU A 104 5.01 -19.79 0.21
CA GLU A 104 5.94 -18.77 0.67
C GLU A 104 6.45 -17.88 -0.47
N GLY A 105 6.75 -18.46 -1.64
CA GLY A 105 7.21 -17.69 -2.80
C GLY A 105 6.14 -16.73 -3.33
N LEU A 106 4.89 -17.17 -3.42
CA LEU A 106 3.76 -16.29 -3.77
C LEU A 106 3.54 -15.20 -2.72
N ARG A 107 3.69 -15.55 -1.44
CA ARG A 107 3.55 -14.60 -0.33
C ARG A 107 4.64 -13.53 -0.38
N ASP A 108 5.88 -13.91 -0.68
CA ASP A 108 7.00 -12.97 -0.79
C ASP A 108 6.82 -12.03 -1.98
N ILE A 109 6.36 -12.54 -3.12
CA ILE A 109 6.01 -11.71 -4.28
C ILE A 109 4.87 -10.75 -3.95
N HIS A 110 3.85 -11.23 -3.24
CA HIS A 110 2.74 -10.39 -2.81
C HIS A 110 3.22 -9.26 -1.90
N PHE A 111 4.08 -9.53 -0.91
CA PHE A 111 4.68 -8.49 -0.09
C PHE A 111 5.53 -7.55 -0.92
N TRP A 112 6.43 -8.06 -1.76
CA TRP A 112 7.31 -7.25 -2.59
C TRP A 112 6.55 -6.25 -3.46
N MET A 113 5.50 -6.69 -4.17
CA MET A 113 4.67 -5.80 -5.01
C MET A 113 3.98 -4.71 -4.17
N LEU A 114 3.43 -5.10 -3.02
CA LEU A 114 2.71 -4.20 -2.13
C LEU A 114 3.64 -3.17 -1.49
N GLU A 115 4.80 -3.60 -1.00
CA GLU A 115 5.83 -2.74 -0.41
C GLU A 115 6.38 -1.77 -1.46
N SER A 116 6.64 -2.25 -2.69
CA SER A 116 7.10 -1.41 -3.80
C SER A 116 6.12 -0.29 -4.12
N GLU A 117 4.81 -0.58 -4.15
CA GLU A 117 3.80 0.44 -4.42
C GLU A 117 3.70 1.48 -3.28
N LEU A 118 3.81 1.03 -2.03
CA LEU A 118 3.87 1.93 -0.87
C LEU A 118 5.12 2.80 -0.87
N GLU A 119 6.28 2.22 -1.19
CA GLU A 119 7.54 2.95 -1.32
C GLU A 119 7.45 4.02 -2.40
N GLN A 120 6.82 3.72 -3.54
CA GLN A 120 6.59 4.72 -4.60
C GLN A 120 5.67 5.86 -4.14
N ALA A 121 4.63 5.56 -3.36
CA ALA A 121 3.72 6.56 -2.81
C ALA A 121 4.43 7.47 -1.80
N VAL A 122 5.16 6.89 -0.84
CA VAL A 122 5.96 7.63 0.14
C VAL A 122 7.07 8.43 -0.55
N GLY A 123 7.73 7.83 -1.54
CA GLY A 123 8.82 8.42 -2.31
C GLY A 123 8.43 9.67 -3.09
N ARG A 124 7.13 9.95 -3.29
CA ARG A 124 6.65 11.19 -3.92
C ARG A 124 7.08 12.44 -3.16
N ALA A 125 7.23 12.34 -1.83
CA ALA A 125 7.73 13.43 -0.99
C ALA A 125 9.23 13.69 -1.17
N ARG A 126 9.99 12.67 -1.63
CA ARG A 126 11.47 12.68 -1.70
C ARG A 126 12.14 13.04 -0.37
N LEU A 127 11.79 12.27 0.67
CA LEU A 127 12.25 12.43 2.06
C LEU A 127 13.79 12.56 2.21
N LEU A 128 14.58 11.91 1.35
CA LEU A 128 16.05 11.97 1.44
C LEU A 128 16.64 13.31 0.97
N ARG A 129 15.86 14.14 0.26
CA ARG A 129 16.32 15.41 -0.34
C ARG A 129 15.64 16.64 0.24
N ASN A 130 14.54 16.45 0.97
CA ASN A 130 13.70 17.52 1.48
C ASN A 130 13.34 17.25 2.94
N ALA A 131 13.28 18.29 3.75
CA ALA A 131 12.73 18.22 5.09
C ALA A 131 11.19 18.25 5.01
N CYS A 132 10.57 17.08 4.90
CA CYS A 132 9.12 16.89 4.92
C CYS A 132 8.74 15.62 5.69
N GLU A 133 7.48 15.51 6.07
CA GLU A 133 6.94 14.38 6.82
C GLU A 133 5.96 13.55 5.97
N VAL A 134 6.02 12.23 6.11
CA VAL A 134 5.05 11.31 5.49
C VAL A 134 4.30 10.55 6.57
N HIS A 135 2.99 10.77 6.64
CA HIS A 135 2.12 10.00 7.51
C HIS A 135 1.59 8.78 6.77
N LEU A 136 2.03 7.58 7.16
CA LEU A 136 1.70 6.31 6.49
C LEU A 136 0.74 5.47 7.35
N PHE A 137 -0.46 5.18 6.83
CA PHE A 137 -1.47 4.36 7.50
C PHE A 137 -1.84 3.10 6.71
N VAL A 138 -1.13 2.01 7.00
CA VAL A 138 -1.25 0.72 6.28
C VAL A 138 -1.53 -0.45 7.23
N LEU A 139 -1.91 -1.62 6.69
CA LEU A 139 -2.11 -2.84 7.48
C LEU A 139 -0.78 -3.50 7.86
N LEU A 140 0.28 -3.26 7.08
CA LEU A 140 1.63 -3.70 7.43
C LEU A 140 2.09 -2.94 8.68
N ARG A 141 2.42 -3.68 9.74
CA ARG A 141 3.04 -3.10 10.93
C ARG A 141 4.53 -2.94 10.65
N ARG A 142 4.85 -1.82 9.98
CA ARG A 142 6.14 -1.16 9.78
C ARG A 142 6.86 -1.43 8.45
N LEU A 143 6.72 -0.47 7.54
CA LEU A 143 7.75 -0.06 6.59
C LEU A 143 8.23 1.31 7.09
N PHE A 144 9.54 1.45 7.34
CA PHE A 144 10.24 2.63 7.85
C PHE A 144 10.14 2.88 9.37
#